data_AF-A0A1Y0RD07-F1
#
_entry.id   AF-A0A1Y0RD07-F1
#
_cell.length_a   1.000
_cell.length_b   1.000
_cell.length_c   1.000
_cell.angle_alpha   90.00
_cell.angle_beta   90.00
_cell.angle_gamma   90.00
#
_symmetry.space_group_name_H-M   'P 1'
#
loop_
_entity.id
_entity.type
_entity.pdbx_description
1 polymer ?
#
loop_
_entity_poly.entity_id
_entity_poly.type
_entity_poly.pdbx_seq_one_letter_code
_entity_poly.pdbx_strand_id
1 'polypeptide(L)'
;MKTQKTSTTKTIVELPHTEQHASTELSKQPHTLSQPTFGQRLADAMAAKVGSWSFLTVQTGILATWVGMNMMPGVPHWDEQPFILLNLVFSFASAYTAPVVLMSQNRQSEEDRKNSEIDHAINRKAAYGIELLHEKIDQLEKQHRLELAQLLEQQRQYLQELRANVNSTPQEKVESEALDNTTTNEVENTNLIYLKPLLDSHKVVVKVASKAK
;
A
#
# COMPACT_ATOMS: atom_id res chain seq x y z
N MET A 1 -44.14 -5.70 -45.54
CA MET A 1 -42.94 -5.91 -46.36
C MET A 1 -41.73 -5.88 -45.43
N LYS A 2 -40.89 -6.92 -45.51
CA LYS A 2 -39.66 -7.11 -44.71
C LYS A 2 -38.69 -5.94 -44.90
N THR A 3 -37.92 -5.59 -43.86
CA THR A 3 -36.46 -5.73 -43.90
C THR A 3 -35.87 -5.54 -42.51
N GLN A 4 -35.24 -6.61 -42.05
CA GLN A 4 -34.31 -6.75 -40.96
C GLN A 4 -32.99 -6.07 -41.33
N LYS A 5 -32.35 -5.36 -40.39
CA LYS A 5 -30.92 -5.06 -40.47
C LYS A 5 -30.29 -5.28 -39.10
N THR A 6 -29.71 -6.47 -38.96
CA THR A 6 -28.74 -6.85 -37.94
C THR A 6 -27.43 -6.09 -38.18
N SER A 7 -26.84 -5.53 -37.13
CA SER A 7 -25.40 -5.29 -37.04
C SER A 7 -25.00 -5.19 -35.56
N THR A 8 -24.60 -6.34 -35.04
CA THR A 8 -23.75 -6.52 -33.85
C THR A 8 -22.42 -5.77 -34.04
N THR A 9 -21.74 -5.45 -32.93
CA THR A 9 -20.29 -5.15 -32.81
C THR A 9 -19.96 -3.71 -32.46
N LYS A 10 -19.91 -3.41 -31.16
CA LYS A 10 -18.68 -3.05 -30.40
C LYS A 10 -19.11 -2.59 -29.01
N THR A 11 -19.12 -3.51 -28.06
CA THR A 11 -19.04 -3.13 -26.64
C THR A 11 -17.60 -2.67 -26.42
N ILE A 12 -17.33 -1.42 -26.76
CA ILE A 12 -16.19 -0.71 -26.18
C ILE A 12 -16.60 -0.52 -24.73
N VAL A 13 -15.90 -1.20 -23.83
CA VAL A 13 -15.89 -0.82 -22.41
C VAL A 13 -15.26 0.56 -22.37
N GLU A 14 -16.10 1.57 -22.51
CA GLU A 14 -15.74 2.96 -22.32
C GLU A 14 -15.44 3.10 -20.83
N LEU A 15 -14.15 3.09 -20.52
CA LEU A 15 -13.65 3.56 -19.24
C LEU A 15 -14.21 4.98 -19.07
N PRO A 16 -14.84 5.34 -17.94
CA PRO A 16 -15.11 6.74 -17.68
C PRO A 16 -13.76 7.45 -17.60
N HIS A 17 -13.38 8.12 -18.69
CA HIS A 17 -12.16 8.91 -18.85
C HIS A 17 -12.09 10.14 -17.92
N THR A 18 -13.00 10.24 -16.96
CA THR A 18 -13.15 11.35 -16.02
C THR A 18 -12.27 11.21 -14.77
N GLU A 19 -11.76 10.02 -14.45
CA GLU A 19 -11.09 9.76 -13.16
C GLU A 19 -9.57 9.95 -13.15
N GLN A 20 -8.90 10.20 -14.29
CA GLN A 20 -7.45 10.47 -14.27
C GLN A 20 -7.11 11.86 -13.70
N HIS A 21 -7.99 12.85 -13.92
CA HIS A 21 -7.85 14.18 -13.31
C HIS A 21 -8.15 14.18 -11.80
N ALA A 22 -8.91 13.21 -11.28
CA ALA A 22 -9.22 13.08 -9.85
C ALA A 22 -8.01 12.65 -9.00
N SER A 23 -7.02 11.98 -9.61
CA SER A 23 -5.77 11.56 -8.96
C SER A 23 -4.94 12.75 -8.46
N THR A 24 -5.03 13.89 -9.17
CA THR A 24 -4.31 15.11 -8.81
C THR A 24 -5.14 15.98 -7.87
N GLU A 25 -6.47 15.97 -7.99
CA GLU A 25 -7.38 16.80 -7.19
C GLU A 25 -7.54 16.32 -5.73
N LEU A 26 -7.53 15.00 -5.48
CA LEU A 26 -7.74 14.48 -4.11
C LEU A 26 -6.55 14.77 -3.17
N SER A 27 -5.33 14.85 -3.72
CA SER A 27 -4.15 15.29 -2.98
C SER A 27 -4.04 16.83 -2.89
N LYS A 28 -4.89 17.56 -3.62
CA LYS A 28 -4.87 19.02 -3.74
C LYS A 28 -6.03 19.69 -3.03
N GLN A 29 -6.78 19.01 -2.16
CA GLN A 29 -7.54 19.77 -1.18
C GLN A 29 -6.50 20.51 -0.33
N PRO A 30 -6.40 21.85 -0.45
CA PRO A 30 -5.68 22.59 0.56
C PRO A 30 -6.43 22.21 1.84
N HIS A 31 -5.72 21.77 2.87
CA HIS A 31 -6.25 21.91 4.21
C HIS A 31 -6.59 23.39 4.30
N THR A 32 -7.86 23.76 4.07
CA THR A 32 -8.34 25.11 4.27
C THR A 32 -8.30 25.22 5.77
N LEU A 33 -7.13 25.60 6.28
CA LEU A 33 -6.93 26.09 7.62
C LEU A 33 -7.77 27.35 7.65
N SER A 34 -9.08 27.17 7.87
CA SER A 34 -9.95 28.21 8.36
C SER A 34 -9.15 28.87 9.46
N GLN A 35 -8.76 30.13 9.24
CA GLN A 35 -7.82 30.81 10.12
C GLN A 35 -8.33 30.64 11.55
N PRO A 36 -7.55 29.99 12.43
CA PRO A 36 -8.06 29.64 13.74
C PRO A 36 -8.46 30.93 14.43
N THR A 37 -9.68 30.95 14.96
CA THR A 37 -10.19 32.13 15.66
C THR A 37 -9.26 32.46 16.83
N PHE A 38 -9.26 33.71 17.29
CA PHE A 38 -8.40 34.11 18.41
C PHE A 38 -8.57 33.19 19.63
N GLY A 39 -9.81 32.78 19.92
CA GLY A 39 -10.12 31.83 20.99
C GLY A 39 -9.55 30.43 20.75
N GLN A 40 -9.60 29.92 19.52
CA GLN A 40 -8.99 28.63 19.17
C GLN A 40 -7.47 28.68 19.31
N ARG A 41 -6.82 29.74 18.81
CA ARG A 41 -5.36 29.93 18.95
C ARG A 41 -4.93 30.00 20.42
N LEU A 42 -5.70 30.69 21.25
CA LEU A 42 -5.44 30.76 22.69
C LEU A 42 -5.64 29.41 23.36
N ALA A 43 -6.72 28.70 23.04
CA ALA A 43 -6.98 27.37 23.60
C ALA A 43 -5.88 26.37 23.24
N ASP A 44 -5.41 26.37 21.99
CA ASP A 44 -4.33 25.48 21.55
C ASP A 44 -2.99 25.82 22.20
N ALA A 45 -2.67 27.11 22.30
CA ALA A 45 -1.46 27.55 22.99
C ALA A 45 -1.49 27.19 24.49
N MET A 46 -2.66 27.28 25.13
CA MET A 46 -2.84 26.89 26.53
C MET A 46 -2.78 25.37 26.69
N ALA A 47 -3.47 24.60 25.85
CA ALA A 47 -3.44 23.14 25.89
C ALA A 47 -2.04 22.57 25.65
N ALA A 48 -1.30 23.12 24.69
CA ALA A 48 0.09 22.73 24.42
C ALA A 48 1.02 23.03 25.62
N LYS A 49 0.77 24.13 26.35
CA LYS A 49 1.54 24.46 27.55
C LYS A 49 1.15 23.60 28.75
N VAL A 50 -0.14 23.42 29.02
CA VAL A 50 -0.67 22.63 30.15
C VAL A 50 -0.29 21.15 30.03
N GLY A 51 -0.21 20.61 28.80
CA GLY A 51 0.22 19.23 28.55
C GLY A 51 1.74 19.00 28.61
N SER A 52 2.55 20.03 28.84
CA SER A 52 4.01 19.92 28.83
C SER A 52 4.58 19.60 30.21
N TRP A 53 5.59 18.72 30.26
CA TRP A 53 6.35 18.43 31.47
C TRP A 53 7.01 19.68 32.08
N SER A 54 7.44 20.63 31.26
CA SER A 54 8.06 21.87 31.74
C SER A 54 7.08 22.77 32.50
N PHE A 55 5.78 22.76 32.14
CA PHE A 55 4.76 23.54 32.85
C PHE A 55 4.58 23.04 34.28
N LEU A 56 4.55 21.72 34.47
CA LEU A 56 4.44 21.12 35.80
C LEU A 56 5.62 21.50 36.70
N THR A 57 6.84 21.51 36.17
CA THR A 57 8.04 21.92 36.91
C THR A 57 7.98 23.39 37.32
N VAL A 58 7.59 24.29 36.43
CA VAL A 58 7.46 25.72 36.73
C VAL A 58 6.36 25.97 37.76
N GLN A 59 5.18 25.36 37.61
CA GLN A 59 4.07 25.46 38.55
C GLN A 59 4.48 24.99 39.95
N THR A 60 5.16 23.85 40.03
CA THR A 60 5.68 23.31 41.31
C THR A 60 6.72 24.23 41.93
N GLY A 61 7.61 24.82 41.12
CA GLY A 61 8.58 25.80 41.57
C GLY A 61 7.93 27.05 42.16
N ILE A 62 6.91 27.60 41.49
CA ILE A 62 6.15 28.76 41.98
C ILE A 62 5.49 28.44 43.32
N LEU A 63 4.84 27.28 43.45
CA LEU A 63 4.24 26.84 44.70
C LEU A 63 5.28 26.69 45.82
N ALA A 64 6.43 26.07 45.52
CA ALA A 64 7.51 25.90 46.47
C ALA A 64 8.13 27.24 46.89
N THR A 65 8.30 28.19 45.96
CA THR A 65 8.77 29.54 46.25
C THR A 65 7.77 30.31 47.11
N TRP A 66 6.46 30.20 46.82
CA TRP A 66 5.41 30.85 47.60
C TRP A 66 5.38 30.36 49.04
N VAL A 67 5.34 29.04 49.23
CA VAL A 67 5.37 28.42 50.56
C VAL A 67 6.68 28.75 51.28
N GLY A 68 7.82 28.67 50.58
CA GLY A 68 9.13 28.99 51.14
C GLY A 68 9.25 30.44 51.59
N MET A 69 8.76 31.40 50.80
CA MET A 69 8.77 32.83 51.14
C MET A 69 7.85 33.13 52.34
N ASN A 70 6.68 32.50 52.41
CA ASN A 70 5.74 32.70 53.50
C ASN A 70 6.18 32.05 54.83
N MET A 71 7.06 31.04 54.78
CA MET A 71 7.64 30.38 55.97
C MET A 71 8.96 31.02 56.44
N MET A 72 9.49 32.04 55.76
CA MET A 72 10.74 32.69 56.16
C MET A 72 10.57 33.53 57.43
N PRO A 73 11.37 33.28 58.49
CA PRO A 73 11.29 34.05 59.73
C PRO A 73 11.71 35.50 59.48
N GLY A 74 10.84 36.46 59.80
CA GLY A 74 11.08 37.91 59.65
C GLY A 74 10.28 38.60 58.54
N VAL A 75 9.55 37.85 57.71
CA VAL A 75 8.56 38.40 56.77
C VAL A 75 7.17 38.37 57.46
N PRO A 76 6.34 39.42 57.38
CA PRO A 76 4.96 39.34 57.82
C PRO A 76 4.26 38.20 57.05
N HIS A 77 3.59 37.27 57.74
CA HIS A 77 2.82 36.22 57.09
C HIS A 77 1.69 36.86 56.26
N TRP A 78 1.85 36.92 54.94
CA TRP A 78 0.86 37.50 54.05
C TRP A 78 -0.26 36.51 53.72
N ASP A 79 0.00 35.21 53.88
CA ASP A 79 -0.97 34.13 53.69
C ASP A 79 -0.92 33.21 54.92
N GLU A 80 -1.71 33.55 55.93
CA GLU A 80 -1.75 32.84 57.22
C GLU A 80 -2.38 31.43 57.05
N GLN A 81 -1.96 30.48 57.89
CA GLN A 81 -2.40 29.08 57.73
C GLN A 81 -3.94 29.00 57.84
N PRO A 82 -4.67 28.46 56.84
CA PRO A 82 -4.26 27.55 55.76
C PRO A 82 -4.28 28.17 54.35
N PHE A 83 -3.26 28.95 53.97
CA PHE A 83 -2.98 29.45 52.60
C PHE A 83 -4.23 29.73 51.72
N ILE A 84 -5.15 30.57 52.20
CA ILE A 84 -6.48 30.74 51.59
C ILE A 84 -6.40 31.35 50.20
N LEU A 85 -5.45 32.26 49.98
CA LEU A 85 -5.26 32.92 48.70
C LEU A 85 -4.71 31.93 47.66
N LEU A 86 -3.75 31.10 48.06
CA LEU A 86 -3.20 30.06 47.20
C LEU A 86 -4.27 29.05 46.79
N ASN A 87 -5.07 28.59 47.75
CA ASN A 87 -6.16 27.66 47.49
C ASN A 87 -7.22 28.26 46.54
N LEU A 88 -7.54 29.55 46.69
CA LEU A 88 -8.50 30.24 45.83
C LEU A 88 -7.99 30.30 44.38
N VAL A 89 -6.76 30.78 44.19
CA VAL A 89 -6.16 30.92 42.85
C VAL A 89 -5.99 29.56 42.18
N PHE A 90 -5.52 28.55 42.91
CA PHE A 90 -5.32 27.20 42.37
C PHE A 90 -6.64 26.52 41.98
N SER A 91 -7.68 26.69 42.79
CA SER A 91 -9.03 26.18 42.49
C SER A 91 -9.60 26.82 41.22
N PHE A 92 -9.46 28.13 41.07
CA PHE A 92 -9.89 28.84 39.86
C PHE A 92 -9.11 28.41 38.61
N ALA A 93 -7.78 28.30 38.72
CA ALA A 93 -6.92 27.86 37.62
C ALA A 93 -7.33 26.47 37.12
N SER A 94 -7.58 25.54 38.04
CA SER A 94 -8.02 24.17 37.71
C SER A 94 -9.39 24.15 37.05
N ALA A 95 -10.34 24.96 37.56
CA ALA A 95 -11.69 25.05 37.02
C ALA A 95 -11.71 25.54 35.55
N TYR A 96 -10.83 26.49 35.18
CA TYR A 96 -10.74 26.98 33.80
C TYR A 96 -9.90 26.06 32.89
N THR A 97 -8.99 25.29 33.46
CA THR A 97 -8.13 24.39 32.69
C THR A 97 -8.93 23.28 32.00
N ALA A 98 -9.90 22.67 32.69
CA ALA A 98 -10.66 21.55 32.14
C ALA A 98 -11.46 21.89 30.87
N PRO A 99 -12.23 23.00 30.81
CA PRO A 99 -12.92 23.42 29.58
C PRO A 99 -11.97 23.78 28.43
N VAL A 100 -10.84 24.43 28.71
CA VAL A 100 -9.84 24.78 27.69
C VAL A 100 -9.21 23.53 27.08
N VAL A 101 -8.84 22.57 27.93
CA VAL A 101 -8.31 21.28 27.50
C VAL A 101 -9.37 20.53 26.70
N LEU A 102 -10.62 20.49 27.15
CA LEU A 102 -11.71 19.81 26.44
C LEU A 102 -11.98 20.44 25.06
N MET A 103 -11.95 21.78 24.96
CA MET A 103 -12.12 22.49 23.69
C MET A 103 -10.99 22.18 22.71
N SER A 104 -9.74 22.14 23.18
CA SER A 104 -8.59 21.79 22.35
C SER A 104 -8.63 20.32 21.93
N GLN A 105 -9.02 19.41 22.84
CA GLN A 105 -9.22 17.99 22.55
C GLN A 105 -10.33 17.76 21.52
N ASN A 106 -11.47 18.43 21.64
CA ASN A 106 -12.57 18.31 20.66
C ASN A 106 -12.13 18.78 19.27
N ARG A 107 -11.31 19.83 19.19
CA ARG A 107 -10.76 20.31 17.92
C ARG A 107 -9.79 19.29 17.31
N GLN A 108 -8.87 18.76 18.11
CA GLN A 108 -7.90 17.76 17.65
C GLN A 108 -8.60 16.48 17.18
N SER A 109 -9.62 16.01 17.91
CA SER A 109 -10.37 14.79 17.54
C SER A 109 -11.18 14.97 16.26
N GLU A 110 -11.71 16.16 16.00
CA GLU A 110 -12.38 16.48 14.72
C GLU A 110 -11.40 16.46 13.55
N GLU A 111 -10.19 16.97 13.73
CA GLU A 111 -9.11 16.93 12.73
C GLU A 111 -8.64 15.50 12.48
N ASP A 112 -8.37 14.74 13.54
CA ASP A 112 -7.97 13.34 13.48
C ASP A 112 -9.03 12.46 12.80
N ARG A 113 -10.33 12.72 13.06
CA ARG A 113 -11.43 12.02 12.39
C ARG A 113 -11.45 12.29 10.89
N LYS A 114 -11.30 13.55 10.47
CA LYS A 114 -11.24 13.91 9.04
C LYS A 114 -10.06 13.25 8.35
N ASN A 115 -8.88 13.28 8.97
CA ASN A 115 -7.68 12.64 8.43
C ASN A 115 -7.89 11.13 8.29
N SER A 116 -8.47 10.48 9.31
CA SER A 116 -8.82 9.07 9.25
C SER A 116 -9.82 8.74 8.12
N GLU A 117 -10.86 9.55 7.94
CA GLU A 117 -11.82 9.39 6.83
C GLU A 117 -11.14 9.47 5.45
N ILE A 118 -10.21 10.42 5.28
CA ILE A 118 -9.43 10.59 4.05
C ILE A 118 -8.52 9.38 3.82
N ASP A 119 -7.76 8.98 4.83
CA ASP A 119 -6.86 7.81 4.76
C ASP A 119 -7.63 6.54 4.41
N HIS A 120 -8.81 6.35 5.03
CA HIS A 120 -9.71 5.25 4.70
C HIS A 120 -10.18 5.29 3.24
N ALA A 121 -10.52 6.47 2.71
CA ALA A 121 -10.93 6.61 1.32
C ALA A 121 -9.79 6.32 0.34
N ILE A 122 -8.58 6.83 0.62
CA ILE A 122 -7.37 6.57 -0.18
C ILE A 122 -7.07 5.07 -0.18
N ASN A 123 -7.11 4.41 0.98
CA ASN A 123 -6.83 2.99 1.10
C ASN A 123 -7.83 2.14 0.31
N ARG A 124 -9.14 2.49 0.34
CA ARG A 124 -10.14 1.82 -0.50
C ARG A 124 -9.88 2.03 -2.00
N LYS A 125 -9.53 3.26 -2.41
CA LYS A 125 -9.21 3.54 -3.82
C LYS A 125 -7.96 2.77 -4.28
N ALA A 126 -6.95 2.66 -3.43
CA ALA A 126 -5.75 1.87 -3.69
C ALA A 126 -6.09 0.38 -3.82
N ALA A 127 -6.88 -0.18 -2.90
CA ALA A 127 -7.32 -1.57 -2.95
C ALA A 127 -8.08 -1.88 -4.25
N TYR A 128 -9.02 -1.02 -4.64
CA TYR A 128 -9.74 -1.15 -5.91
C TYR A 128 -8.79 -1.05 -7.13
N GLY A 129 -7.82 -0.13 -7.09
CA GLY A 129 -6.82 0.01 -8.15
C GLY A 129 -5.97 -1.26 -8.30
N ILE A 130 -5.60 -1.91 -7.20
CA ILE A 130 -4.85 -3.19 -7.21
C ILE A 130 -5.73 -4.30 -7.80
N GLU A 131 -6.99 -4.40 -7.40
CA GLU A 131 -7.93 -5.40 -7.93
C GLU A 131 -8.10 -5.25 -9.45
N LEU A 132 -8.28 -4.01 -9.93
CA LEU A 132 -8.39 -3.72 -11.35
C LEU A 132 -7.10 -4.07 -12.11
N LEU A 133 -5.93 -3.75 -11.55
CA LEU A 133 -4.64 -4.13 -12.13
C LEU A 133 -4.51 -5.65 -12.24
N HIS A 134 -4.94 -6.39 -11.21
CA HIS A 134 -4.93 -7.85 -11.22
C HIS A 134 -5.83 -8.40 -12.32
N GLU A 135 -7.04 -7.87 -12.46
CA GLU A 135 -7.96 -8.26 -13.54
C GLU A 135 -7.35 -8.01 -14.93
N LYS A 136 -6.67 -6.88 -15.12
CA LYS A 136 -5.98 -6.58 -16.39
C LYS A 136 -4.84 -7.54 -16.66
N ILE A 137 -4.02 -7.85 -15.65
CA ILE A 137 -2.93 -8.82 -15.80
C ILE A 137 -3.49 -10.19 -16.18
N ASP A 138 -4.54 -10.66 -15.49
CA ASP A 138 -5.20 -11.93 -15.80
C ASP A 138 -5.77 -11.97 -17.23
N GLN A 139 -6.34 -10.85 -17.70
CA GLN A 139 -6.84 -10.70 -19.07
C GLN A 139 -5.69 -10.82 -20.08
N LEU A 140 -4.58 -10.10 -19.88
CA LEU A 140 -3.41 -10.17 -20.75
C LEU A 140 -2.79 -11.57 -20.76
N GLU A 141 -2.66 -12.21 -19.59
CA GLU A 141 -2.15 -13.57 -19.50
C GLU A 141 -3.02 -14.56 -20.27
N LYS A 142 -4.35 -14.44 -20.18
CA LYS A 142 -5.28 -15.28 -20.96
C LYS A 142 -5.10 -15.06 -22.46
N GLN A 143 -4.96 -13.81 -22.90
CA GLN A 143 -4.72 -13.48 -24.31
C GLN A 143 -3.41 -14.11 -24.81
N HIS A 144 -2.30 -13.92 -24.09
CA HIS A 144 -1.01 -14.50 -24.47
C HIS A 144 -1.05 -16.04 -24.47
N ARG A 145 -1.72 -16.68 -23.51
CA ARG A 145 -1.89 -18.14 -23.50
C ARG A 145 -2.64 -18.64 -24.73
N LEU A 146 -3.69 -17.93 -25.16
CA LEU A 146 -4.45 -18.29 -26.36
C LEU A 146 -3.61 -18.11 -27.63
N GLU A 147 -2.86 -17.01 -27.73
CA GLU A 147 -1.97 -16.75 -28.86
C GLU A 147 -0.87 -17.81 -28.99
N LEU A 148 -0.23 -18.17 -27.87
CA LEU A 148 0.78 -19.24 -27.85
C LEU A 148 0.18 -20.60 -28.24
N ALA A 149 -1.05 -20.91 -27.80
CA ALA A 149 -1.72 -22.15 -28.18
C ALA A 149 -2.01 -22.20 -29.70
N GLN A 150 -2.45 -21.09 -30.29
CA GLN A 150 -2.68 -20.98 -31.74
C GLN A 150 -1.39 -21.15 -32.54
N LEU A 151 -0.30 -20.50 -32.11
CA LEU A 151 1.00 -20.62 -32.78
C LEU A 151 1.52 -22.06 -32.74
N LEU A 152 1.38 -22.75 -31.60
CA LEU A 152 1.73 -24.17 -31.48
C LEU A 152 0.91 -25.06 -32.42
N GLU A 153 -0.39 -24.80 -32.55
CA GLU A 153 -1.24 -25.55 -33.47
C GLU A 153 -0.87 -25.31 -34.94
N GLN A 154 -0.57 -24.07 -35.31
CA GLN A 154 -0.07 -23.73 -36.65
C GLN A 154 1.26 -24.43 -36.98
N GLN A 155 2.21 -24.42 -36.05
CA GLN A 155 3.48 -25.14 -36.21
C GLN A 155 3.26 -26.64 -36.42
N ARG A 156 2.33 -27.25 -35.66
CA ARG A 156 1.97 -28.66 -35.83
C ARG A 156 1.39 -28.94 -37.22
N GLN A 157 0.50 -28.09 -37.72
CA GLN A 157 -0.10 -28.25 -39.05
C GLN A 157 0.97 -28.16 -40.15
N TYR A 158 1.85 -27.16 -40.09
CA TYR A 158 2.95 -27.01 -41.05
C TYR A 158 3.88 -28.23 -41.07
N LEU A 159 4.23 -28.79 -39.90
CA LEU A 159 5.02 -30.02 -39.83
C LEU A 159 4.28 -31.24 -40.40
N GLN A 160 2.96 -31.33 -40.24
CA GLN A 160 2.16 -32.40 -40.83
C GLN A 160 2.11 -32.30 -42.36
N GLU A 161 2.00 -31.09 -42.91
CA GLU A 161 2.06 -30.84 -44.35
C GLU A 161 3.43 -31.20 -44.93
N LEU A 162 4.52 -30.78 -44.28
CA LEU A 162 5.88 -31.18 -44.66
C LEU A 162 6.04 -32.70 -44.65
N ARG A 163 5.58 -33.37 -43.59
CA ARG A 163 5.60 -34.83 -43.51
C ARG A 163 4.79 -35.50 -44.63
N ALA A 164 3.60 -34.96 -44.94
CA ALA A 164 2.75 -35.48 -46.00
C ALA A 164 3.41 -35.35 -47.38
N ASN A 165 4.09 -34.23 -47.64
CA ASN A 165 4.83 -33.98 -48.88
C ASN A 165 6.11 -34.83 -49.01
N VAL A 166 6.81 -35.10 -47.89
CA VAL A 166 7.96 -36.03 -47.88
C VAL A 166 7.51 -37.45 -48.22
N ASN A 167 6.34 -37.88 -47.74
CA ASN A 167 5.78 -39.20 -48.04
C ASN A 167 5.23 -39.34 -49.48
N SER A 168 4.99 -38.25 -50.21
CA SER A 168 4.49 -38.27 -51.60
C SER A 168 5.59 -38.12 -52.66
N THR A 169 6.85 -38.01 -52.25
CA THR A 169 7.99 -38.16 -53.18
C THR A 169 8.14 -39.65 -53.51
N PRO A 170 8.03 -40.08 -54.78
CA PRO A 170 8.18 -41.48 -55.15
C PRO A 170 9.48 -42.05 -54.58
N GLN A 171 9.39 -43.21 -53.92
CA GLN A 171 10.56 -44.02 -53.64
C GLN A 171 11.24 -44.37 -54.96
N GLU A 172 12.25 -43.60 -55.35
CA GLU A 172 13.21 -44.06 -56.32
C GLU A 172 14.01 -45.17 -55.65
N LYS A 173 13.64 -46.38 -56.07
CA LYS A 173 14.26 -47.66 -55.81
C LYS A 173 15.79 -47.56 -55.89
N VAL A 174 16.48 -47.71 -54.76
CA VAL A 174 17.85 -48.26 -54.73
C VAL A 174 17.81 -49.53 -53.90
N GLU A 175 17.62 -50.64 -54.61
CA GLU A 175 17.66 -51.99 -54.09
C GLU A 175 19.12 -52.46 -53.99
N SER A 176 19.46 -52.99 -52.81
CA SER A 176 20.51 -53.96 -52.45
C SER A 176 21.97 -53.67 -52.81
N GLU A 177 22.83 -53.66 -51.78
CA GLU A 177 23.84 -54.71 -51.62
C GLU A 177 24.33 -54.77 -50.16
N ALA A 178 24.52 -55.99 -49.66
CA ALA A 178 24.76 -56.35 -48.28
C ALA A 178 26.25 -56.40 -47.93
N LEU A 179 26.64 -56.02 -46.71
CA LEU A 179 27.27 -56.88 -45.69
C LEU A 179 27.87 -56.04 -44.54
N ASP A 180 27.58 -56.49 -43.32
CA ASP A 180 28.55 -56.64 -42.23
C ASP A 180 29.55 -55.51 -41.95
N ASN A 181 29.31 -54.73 -40.89
CA ASN A 181 30.13 -54.83 -39.68
C ASN A 181 29.69 -53.84 -38.58
N THR A 182 29.83 -54.32 -37.35
CA THR A 182 29.97 -53.56 -36.12
C THR A 182 30.97 -52.41 -36.26
N THR A 183 30.54 -51.19 -35.94
CA THR A 183 31.35 -50.11 -35.32
C THR A 183 30.34 -49.12 -34.72
N THR A 184 30.00 -49.23 -33.43
CA THR A 184 30.71 -48.55 -32.33
C THR A 184 30.48 -47.04 -32.34
N ASN A 185 29.63 -46.61 -31.41
CA ASN A 185 29.71 -45.39 -30.59
C ASN A 185 29.53 -44.00 -31.24
N GLU A 186 28.93 -43.14 -30.39
CA GLU A 186 28.72 -41.69 -30.53
C GLU A 186 27.71 -41.33 -31.64
N VAL A 187 26.51 -40.86 -31.34
CA VAL A 187 26.24 -39.58 -30.69
C VAL A 187 24.90 -39.65 -29.93
N GLU A 188 24.91 -40.13 -28.68
CA GLU A 188 23.72 -40.08 -27.80
C GLU A 188 23.69 -38.83 -26.91
N ASN A 189 24.50 -37.81 -27.16
CA ASN A 189 24.74 -36.79 -26.13
C ASN A 189 24.84 -35.35 -26.64
N THR A 190 23.75 -34.82 -27.18
CA THR A 190 23.62 -33.36 -27.40
C THR A 190 22.32 -32.76 -26.86
N ASN A 191 21.41 -33.53 -26.25
CA ASN A 191 20.17 -32.99 -25.67
C ASN A 191 20.13 -32.90 -24.14
N LEU A 192 21.22 -33.21 -23.42
CA LEU A 192 21.27 -33.07 -21.96
C LEU A 192 21.93 -31.78 -21.43
N ILE A 193 22.32 -30.86 -22.31
CA ILE A 193 23.03 -29.63 -21.90
C ILE A 193 22.07 -28.52 -21.44
N TYR A 194 20.82 -28.50 -21.92
CA TYR A 194 19.90 -27.39 -21.64
C TYR A 194 18.91 -27.62 -20.47
N LEU A 195 18.82 -28.83 -19.91
CA LEU A 195 17.87 -29.14 -18.84
C LEU A 195 18.49 -29.24 -17.43
N LYS A 196 19.80 -29.00 -17.30
CA LYS A 196 20.47 -29.06 -15.98
C LYS A 196 20.27 -27.84 -15.06
N PRO A 197 19.99 -26.61 -15.54
CA PRO A 197 19.80 -25.47 -14.63
C PRO A 197 18.43 -25.39 -13.94
N LEU A 198 17.39 -26.06 -14.45
CA LEU A 198 16.01 -25.89 -13.91
C LEU A 198 15.64 -26.86 -12.79
N LEU A 199 16.44 -27.91 -12.55
CA LEU A 199 16.15 -28.89 -11.50
C LEU A 199 16.81 -28.57 -10.15
N ASP A 200 17.74 -27.60 -10.09
CA ASP A 200 18.49 -27.29 -8.86
C ASP A 200 17.85 -26.17 -8.01
N SER A 201 16.92 -25.38 -8.57
CA SER A 201 16.23 -24.33 -7.81
C SER A 201 15.20 -24.86 -6.81
N HIS A 202 14.75 -26.12 -6.94
CA HIS A 202 13.83 -26.73 -5.97
C HIS A 202 14.52 -27.27 -4.71
N LYS A 203 15.86 -27.36 -4.68
CA LYS A 203 16.63 -27.79 -3.50
C LYS A 203 17.11 -26.64 -2.61
N VAL A 204 17.17 -25.41 -3.13
CA VAL A 204 17.66 -24.24 -2.37
C VAL A 204 16.62 -23.73 -1.37
N VAL A 205 15.33 -23.80 -1.68
CA VAL A 205 14.27 -23.26 -0.78
C VAL A 205 14.07 -24.13 0.48
N VAL A 206 14.32 -25.43 0.41
CA VAL A 206 14.15 -26.33 1.58
C VAL A 206 15.31 -26.21 2.58
N LYS A 207 16.50 -25.77 2.14
CA LYS A 207 17.68 -25.66 3.02
C LYS A 207 17.72 -24.35 3.83
N VAL A 208 16.99 -23.32 3.41
CA VAL A 208 16.94 -22.02 4.13
C VAL A 208 15.90 -22.03 5.26
N ALA A 209 14.83 -22.84 5.17
CA ALA A 209 13.83 -22.98 6.23
C ALA A 209 14.33 -23.78 7.47
N SER A 210 15.42 -24.54 7.35
CA SER A 210 15.97 -25.36 8.45
C SER A 210 16.99 -24.64 9.35
N LYS A 211 17.36 -23.38 9.05
CA LYS A 211 18.41 -22.64 9.79
C LYS A 211 17.89 -21.44 10.59
N ALA A 212 16.57 -21.33 10.78
CA ALA A 212 15.93 -20.28 11.58
C ALA A 212 15.17 -20.87 12.77
N LYS A 213 15.82 -21.77 13.52
CA LYS A 213 15.39 -22.19 14.86
C LYS A 213 16.48 -21.86 15.86
#